data_AF-A0A438WJU5-F1
#
_entry.id   AF-A0A438WJU5-F1
#
_cell.length_a   1.000
_cell.length_b   1.000
_cell.length_c   1.000
_cell.angle_alpha   90.00
_cell.angle_beta   90.00
_cell.angle_gamma   90.00
#
_symmetry.space_group_name_H-M   'P 1'
#
loop_
_entity.id
_entity.type
_entity.pdbx_description
1 polymer ?
#
loop_
_entity_poly.entity_id
_entity_poly.type
_entity_poly.pdbx_seq_one_letter_code
_entity_poly.pdbx_strand_id
1 'polypeptide(L)'
;IKMCDEYQCDLVVTTGGTGPALRDITPEATEKVCQKMLPGFGELMRMTSLKYVPTAILSRQSAGIRNKSLIINLPGKPKSIRECLEAVFPAIPYCVDLILGNYMQVNEKNIQAFRPKQ
;
A
#
# COMPACT_ATOMS: atom_id res chain seq x y z
N ILE A 1 6.76 -1.93 14.58
CA ILE A 1 7.56 -0.77 14.10
C ILE A 1 7.05 0.49 14.77
N LYS A 2 7.92 1.46 15.10
CA LYS A 2 7.53 2.67 15.86
C LYS A 2 6.34 3.41 15.26
N MET A 3 6.28 3.53 13.92
CA MET A 3 5.14 4.18 13.24
C MET A 3 3.79 3.54 13.57
N CYS A 4 3.72 2.21 13.66
CA CYS A 4 2.49 1.50 14.00
C CYS A 4 2.25 1.43 15.51
N ASP A 5 3.30 1.14 16.28
CA ASP A 5 3.16 0.74 17.69
C ASP A 5 3.22 1.94 18.64
N GLU A 6 4.02 2.96 18.32
CA GLU A 6 4.22 4.16 19.15
C GLU A 6 3.45 5.37 18.59
N TYR A 7 3.57 5.64 17.28
CA TYR A 7 2.89 6.77 16.63
C TYR A 7 1.47 6.46 16.17
N GLN A 8 1.05 5.20 16.27
CA GLN A 8 -0.31 4.75 15.96
C GLN A 8 -0.80 5.18 14.57
N CYS A 9 0.08 5.16 13.56
CA CYS A 9 -0.30 5.48 12.18
C CYS A 9 -1.25 4.42 11.63
N ASP A 10 -2.45 4.83 11.21
CA ASP A 10 -3.43 3.93 10.56
C ASP A 10 -2.98 3.45 9.17
N LEU A 11 -2.15 4.26 8.50
CA LEU A 11 -1.56 3.96 7.21
C LEU A 11 -0.06 4.31 7.22
N VAL A 12 0.76 3.35 6.82
CA VAL A 12 2.19 3.53 6.58
C VAL A 12 2.47 3.24 5.11
N VAL A 13 3.13 4.17 4.43
CA VAL A 13 3.58 3.97 3.06
C VAL A 13 5.10 4.01 3.02
N THR A 14 5.70 3.09 2.27
CA THR A 14 7.13 3.12 1.96
C THR A 14 7.33 3.47 0.50
N THR A 15 8.48 4.03 0.15
CA THR A 15 8.84 4.33 -1.25
C THR A 15 10.25 3.84 -1.55
N GLY A 16 10.40 3.10 -2.65
CA GLY A 16 11.69 2.54 -3.08
C GLY A 16 12.09 1.24 -2.40
N GLY A 17 13.17 0.62 -2.89
CA GLY A 17 13.71 -0.63 -2.37
C GLY A 17 12.86 -1.88 -2.64
N THR A 18 12.09 -1.89 -3.74
CA THR A 18 11.15 -2.97 -4.09
C THR A 18 11.49 -3.68 -5.41
N GLY A 19 12.67 -3.44 -5.99
CA GLY A 19 13.12 -4.11 -7.20
C GLY A 19 13.83 -5.45 -6.90
N PRO A 20 14.52 -6.01 -7.92
CA PRO A 20 15.23 -7.28 -7.78
C PRO A 20 16.68 -7.12 -7.27
N ALA A 21 17.15 -5.89 -7.00
CA ALA A 21 18.53 -5.67 -6.60
C ALA A 21 18.79 -6.20 -5.18
N LEU A 22 20.05 -6.59 -4.89
CA LEU A 22 20.45 -7.13 -3.58
C LEU A 22 20.08 -6.23 -2.38
N ARG A 23 20.04 -4.92 -2.59
CA ARG A 23 19.74 -3.91 -1.56
C ARG A 23 18.24 -3.63 -1.39
N ASP A 24 17.40 -4.17 -2.28
CA ASP A 24 15.96 -3.91 -2.31
C ASP A 24 15.24 -4.88 -1.36
N ILE A 25 15.23 -4.51 -0.08
CA ILE A 25 14.73 -5.34 1.04
C ILE A 25 13.41 -4.84 1.66
N THR A 26 12.80 -3.81 1.08
CA THR A 26 11.57 -3.20 1.61
C THR A 26 10.41 -4.21 1.75
N PRO A 27 10.15 -5.09 0.75
CA PRO A 27 9.10 -6.11 0.86
C PRO A 27 9.35 -7.11 1.99
N GLU A 28 10.58 -7.60 2.16
CA GLU A 28 10.96 -8.54 3.22
C GLU A 28 10.77 -7.91 4.61
N ALA A 29 11.19 -6.65 4.76
CA ALA A 29 11.00 -5.92 6.01
C ALA A 29 9.51 -5.74 6.32
N THR A 30 8.69 -5.49 5.30
CA THR A 30 7.23 -5.35 5.42
C THR A 30 6.58 -6.66 5.84
N GLU A 31 6.90 -7.76 5.15
CA GLU A 31 6.39 -9.09 5.46
C GLU A 31 6.78 -9.53 6.87
N LYS A 32 8.01 -9.23 7.31
CA LYS A 32 8.50 -9.60 8.64
C LYS A 32 7.72 -8.95 9.78
N VAL A 33 7.15 -7.76 9.57
CA VAL A 33 6.48 -6.99 10.63
C VAL A 33 4.95 -7.06 10.58
N CYS A 34 4.39 -7.51 9.46
CA CYS A 34 2.96 -7.71 9.25
C CYS A 34 2.49 -9.05 9.81
N GLN A 35 1.29 -9.08 10.38
CA GLN A 35 0.62 -10.30 10.84
C GLN A 35 -0.20 -10.96 9.72
N LYS A 36 -0.62 -10.18 8.72
CA LYS A 36 -1.42 -10.65 7.59
C LYS A 36 -1.05 -9.89 6.32
N MET A 37 -0.69 -10.60 5.26
CA MET A 37 -0.41 -9.99 3.96
C MET A 37 -1.68 -9.86 3.12
N LEU A 38 -1.72 -8.84 2.27
CA LEU A 38 -2.82 -8.55 1.34
C LEU A 38 -2.33 -8.66 -0.11
N PRO A 39 -2.29 -9.87 -0.70
CA PRO A 39 -1.68 -10.09 -2.01
C PRO A 39 -2.29 -9.23 -3.14
N GLY A 40 -3.60 -8.96 -3.06
CA GLY A 40 -4.32 -8.14 -4.04
C GLY A 40 -3.78 -6.72 -4.25
N PHE A 41 -3.14 -6.12 -3.24
CA PHE A 41 -2.48 -4.82 -3.40
C PHE A 41 -1.26 -4.92 -4.33
N GLY A 42 -0.40 -5.91 -4.11
CA GLY A 42 0.79 -6.12 -4.93
C GLY A 42 0.42 -6.47 -6.38
N GLU A 43 -0.60 -7.30 -6.56
CA GLU A 43 -1.16 -7.66 -7.87
C GLU A 43 -1.66 -6.43 -8.62
N LEU A 44 -2.54 -5.63 -8.01
CA LEU A 44 -3.11 -4.44 -8.64
C LEU A 44 -2.05 -3.38 -8.94
N MET A 45 -1.10 -3.14 -8.03
CA MET A 45 -0.03 -2.17 -8.28
C MET A 45 0.85 -2.56 -9.47
N ARG A 46 1.19 -3.86 -9.60
CA ARG A 46 1.93 -4.38 -10.76
C ARG A 46 1.11 -4.28 -12.04
N MET A 47 -0.16 -4.68 -12.01
CA MET A 47 -1.07 -4.57 -13.17
C MET A 47 -1.23 -3.14 -13.65
N THR A 48 -1.39 -2.18 -12.73
CA THR A 48 -1.47 -0.75 -13.06
C THR A 48 -0.17 -0.25 -13.67
N SER A 49 0.97 -0.57 -13.05
CA SER A 49 2.29 -0.15 -13.54
C SER A 49 2.63 -0.74 -14.91
N LEU A 50 2.16 -1.96 -15.21
CA LEU A 50 2.41 -2.65 -16.47
C LEU A 50 1.82 -1.94 -17.68
N LYS A 51 0.77 -1.12 -17.47
CA LYS A 51 0.20 -0.26 -18.52
C LYS A 51 1.17 0.81 -19.01
N TYR A 52 2.19 1.15 -18.22
CA TYR A 52 3.15 2.22 -18.51
C TYR A 52 4.56 1.69 -18.78
N VAL A 53 4.99 0.66 -18.06
CA VAL A 53 6.35 0.10 -18.18
C VAL A 53 6.34 -1.44 -18.18
N PRO A 54 6.91 -2.11 -19.21
CA PRO A 54 6.97 -3.58 -19.26
C PRO A 54 7.71 -4.20 -18.07
N THR A 55 8.69 -3.49 -17.50
CA THR A 55 9.49 -3.96 -16.36
C THR A 55 8.74 -3.91 -15.03
N ALA A 56 7.47 -3.50 -15.00
CA ALA A 56 6.64 -3.49 -13.79
C ALA A 56 6.58 -4.87 -13.10
N ILE A 57 6.73 -5.95 -13.87
CA ILE A 57 6.74 -7.33 -13.36
C ILE A 57 7.90 -7.62 -12.40
N LEU A 58 8.98 -6.84 -12.44
CA LEU A 58 10.14 -7.00 -11.56
C LEU A 58 9.90 -6.43 -10.15
N SER A 59 8.79 -5.71 -9.96
CA SER A 59 8.44 -5.10 -8.69
C SER A 59 7.96 -6.15 -7.69
N ARG A 60 8.53 -6.11 -6.50
CA ARG A 60 8.18 -6.95 -5.34
C ARG A 60 7.29 -6.22 -4.34
N GLN A 61 6.64 -5.14 -4.75
CA GLN A 61 5.73 -4.37 -3.91
C GLN A 61 4.64 -5.26 -3.30
N SER A 62 4.32 -4.97 -2.04
CA SER A 62 3.34 -5.70 -1.24
C SER A 62 2.53 -4.75 -0.36
N ALA A 63 1.51 -5.29 0.28
CA ALA A 63 0.86 -4.63 1.41
C ALA A 63 0.53 -5.66 2.49
N GLY A 64 0.44 -5.21 3.74
CA GLY A 64 0.09 -6.04 4.86
C GLY A 64 -0.43 -5.25 6.04
N ILE A 65 -0.96 -5.98 7.02
CA ILE A 65 -1.56 -5.45 8.23
C ILE A 65 -0.65 -5.71 9.41
N ARG A 66 -0.42 -4.67 10.20
CA ARG A 66 0.16 -4.74 11.54
C ARG A 66 -0.77 -4.04 12.53
N ASN A 67 -1.41 -4.79 13.41
CA ASN A 67 -2.41 -4.32 14.35
C ASN A 67 -3.52 -3.55 13.63
N LYS A 68 -3.61 -2.23 13.86
CA LYS A 68 -4.58 -1.31 13.24
C LYS A 68 -3.99 -0.52 12.07
N SER A 69 -2.78 -0.88 11.61
CA SER A 69 -2.06 -0.18 10.56
C SER A 69 -2.05 -0.99 9.28
N LEU A 70 -2.41 -0.36 8.17
CA LEU A 70 -2.14 -0.84 6.82
C LEU A 70 -0.75 -0.35 6.38
N ILE A 71 0.09 -1.25 5.89
CA ILE A 71 1.42 -0.93 5.34
C ILE A 71 1.41 -1.23 3.84
N ILE A 72 1.83 -0.28 2.99
CA ILE A 72 1.87 -0.43 1.53
C ILE A 72 3.23 -0.01 0.98
N ASN A 73 3.83 -0.84 0.12
CA ASN A 73 5.08 -0.50 -0.56
C ASN A 73 4.81 0.15 -1.91
N LEU A 74 5.13 1.43 -2.05
CA LEU A 74 4.94 2.21 -3.28
C LEU A 74 6.24 2.28 -4.12
N PRO A 75 6.13 2.63 -5.41
CA PRO A 75 7.29 2.87 -6.27
C PRO A 75 8.20 3.99 -5.76
N GLY A 76 9.41 4.09 -6.31
CA GLY A 76 10.37 5.16 -5.98
C GLY A 76 10.20 6.46 -6.79
N LYS A 77 9.52 6.42 -7.94
CA LYS A 77 9.38 7.59 -8.83
C LYS A 77 8.07 8.34 -8.54
N PRO A 78 8.07 9.68 -8.40
CA PRO A 78 6.86 10.46 -8.09
C PRO A 78 5.67 10.20 -9.01
N LYS A 79 5.92 10.02 -10.32
CA LYS A 79 4.87 9.68 -11.29
C LYS A 79 4.22 8.33 -10.97
N SER A 80 5.05 7.29 -10.81
CA SER A 80 4.58 5.94 -10.50
C SER A 80 3.92 5.83 -9.12
N ILE A 81 4.34 6.66 -8.15
CA ILE A 81 3.67 6.78 -6.85
C ILE A 81 2.22 7.22 -7.03
N ARG A 82 1.98 8.28 -7.80
CA ARG A 82 0.61 8.78 -8.06
C ARG A 82 -0.24 7.72 -8.75
N GLU A 83 0.27 7.11 -9.81
CA GLU A 83 -0.43 6.07 -10.57
C GLU A 83 -0.81 4.86 -9.70
N CYS A 84 0.11 4.38 -8.85
CA CYS A 84 -0.17 3.28 -7.92
C CYS A 84 -1.17 3.69 -6.84
N LEU A 85 -1.01 4.86 -6.24
CA LEU A 85 -1.91 5.35 -5.19
C LEU A 85 -3.33 5.53 -5.72
N GLU A 86 -3.51 6.14 -6.90
CA GLU A 86 -4.83 6.28 -7.51
C GLU A 86 -5.53 4.93 -7.73
N ALA A 87 -4.77 3.88 -8.03
CA ALA A 87 -5.33 2.54 -8.21
C ALA A 87 -5.74 1.87 -6.90
N VAL A 88 -4.95 1.99 -5.82
CA VAL A 88 -5.20 1.23 -4.58
C VAL A 88 -5.92 2.02 -3.49
N PHE A 89 -5.83 3.36 -3.51
CA PHE A 89 -6.44 4.21 -2.49
C PHE A 89 -7.96 4.06 -2.37
N PRO A 90 -8.74 3.79 -3.44
CA PRO A 90 -10.18 3.57 -3.29
C PRO A 90 -10.56 2.47 -2.28
N ALA A 91 -9.68 1.50 -2.03
CA ALA A 91 -9.87 0.43 -1.06
C ALA A 91 -9.27 0.72 0.32
N ILE A 92 -8.37 1.70 0.44
CA ILE A 92 -7.64 1.99 1.69
C ILE A 92 -8.58 2.40 2.83
N PRO A 93 -9.50 3.38 2.67
CA PRO A 93 -10.34 3.83 3.78
C PRO A 93 -11.16 2.70 4.41
N TYR A 94 -11.79 1.85 3.58
CA TYR A 94 -12.55 0.71 4.09
C TYR A 94 -11.66 -0.37 4.70
N CYS A 95 -10.47 -0.61 4.13
CA CYS A 95 -9.51 -1.53 4.73
C CYS A 95 -9.09 -1.07 6.14
N VAL A 96 -8.89 0.24 6.34
CA VAL A 96 -8.56 0.85 7.64
C VAL A 96 -9.72 0.70 8.62
N ASP A 97 -10.96 0.90 8.16
CA ASP A 97 -12.17 0.68 8.98
C ASP A 97 -12.22 -0.78 9.50
N LEU A 98 -11.95 -1.76 8.62
CA LEU A 98 -12.01 -3.19 8.95
C LEU A 98 -10.94 -3.64 9.96
N ILE A 99 -9.81 -2.95 10.03
CA ILE A 99 -8.73 -3.23 11.00
C ILE A 99 -8.83 -2.34 12.25
N LEU A 100 -9.96 -1.65 12.44
CA LEU A 100 -10.27 -0.82 13.61
C LEU A 100 -9.37 0.42 13.77
N GLY A 101 -8.83 0.93 12.65
CA GLY A 101 -8.14 2.22 12.59
C GLY A 101 -9.13 3.40 12.57
N ASN A 102 -8.59 4.61 12.50
CA ASN A 102 -9.41 5.82 12.44
C ASN A 102 -10.15 5.97 11.10
N TYR A 103 -11.35 6.57 11.17
CA TYR A 103 -12.20 6.75 10.00
C TYR A 103 -11.66 7.84 9.06
N MET A 104 -11.23 7.44 7.86
CA MET A 104 -10.77 8.38 6.83
C MET A 104 -11.95 9.01 6.08
N GLN A 105 -12.07 10.34 6.15
CA GLN A 105 -12.96 11.13 5.28
C GLN A 105 -12.19 11.54 4.03
N VAL A 106 -12.73 11.21 2.85
CA VAL A 106 -12.04 11.39 1.57
C VAL A 106 -12.56 12.62 0.84
N ASN A 107 -11.66 13.39 0.24
CA ASN A 107 -12.04 14.45 -0.69
C ASN A 107 -12.43 13.85 -2.05
N GLU A 108 -13.73 13.64 -2.24
CA GLU A 108 -14.32 13.03 -3.42
C GLU A 108 -14.05 13.78 -4.74
N LYS A 109 -13.65 15.06 -4.68
CA LYS A 109 -13.20 15.80 -5.88
C LYS A 109 -11.93 15.22 -6.48
N ASN A 110 -11.10 14.58 -5.65
CA ASN A 110 -9.78 14.09 -6.04
C ASN A 110 -9.78 12.57 -6.22
N ILE A 111 -10.47 11.83 -5.35
CA ILE A 111 -10.49 10.37 -5.41
C ILE A 111 -11.74 9.81 -4.73
N GLN A 112 -12.29 8.75 -5.31
CA GLN A 112 -13.46 8.06 -4.78
C GLN A 112 -12.99 6.90 -3.90
N ALA A 113 -13.59 6.74 -2.74
CA ALA A 113 -13.36 5.59 -1.86
C ALA A 113 -14.62 4.77 -1.72
N PHE A 114 -14.48 3.45 -1.82
CA PHE A 114 -15.62 2.54 -1.76
C PHE A 114 -15.81 2.01 -0.35
N ARG A 115 -17.05 2.08 0.15
CA ARG A 115 -17.50 1.42 1.38
C ARG A 115 -18.82 0.70 1.07
N PRO A 116 -18.93 -0.62 1.34
CA PRO A 116 -20.20 -1.33 1.18
C PRO A 116 -21.30 -0.69 2.03
N LYS A 117 -22.50 -0.56 1.47
CA LYS A 117 -23.70 -0.24 2.25
C LYS A 117 -24.06 -1.48 3.07
N GLN A 118 -24.52 -1.26 4.31
CA GLN A 118 -25.10 -2.31 5.15
C GLN A 118 -26.41 -2.81 4.54
#